data_AF-A0A7W1AB58-F1
#
_entry.id   AF-A0A7W1AB58-F1
#
_cell.length_a   1.000
_cell.length_b   1.000
_cell.length_c   1.000
_cell.angle_alpha   90.00
_cell.angle_beta   90.00
_cell.angle_gamma   90.00
#
_symmetry.space_group_name_H-M   'P 1'
#
loop_
_entity.id
_entity.type
_entity.pdbx_description
1 polymer ?
#
loop_
_entity_poly.entity_id
_entity_poly.type
_entity_poly.pdbx_seq_one_letter_code
_entity_poly.pdbx_strand_id
1 'polypeptide(L)'
;MPIRAAERPSVATAAKEVAGHAGALARLGLELARLEAKSKAVALGLGIGAALVSLYALGFLLATIATALAIVLDAWLALLLVTVGLFTVAGILALLARNQLKSDPPVGDNGHG
;
A
#
# COMPACT_ATOMS: atom_id res chain seq x y z
N MET A 1 -36.09 -42.79 47.95
CA MET A 1 -34.84 -42.07 47.61
C MET A 1 -35.23 -40.70 47.04
N PRO A 2 -34.85 -39.58 47.68
CA PRO A 2 -35.07 -38.25 47.11
C PRO A 2 -34.16 -38.05 45.89
N ILE A 3 -34.77 -37.70 44.77
CA ILE A 3 -34.11 -37.25 43.54
C ILE A 3 -33.36 -35.96 43.84
N ARG A 4 -32.02 -35.99 43.79
CA ARG A 4 -31.20 -34.78 43.69
C ARG A 4 -31.65 -34.03 42.44
N ALA A 5 -32.40 -32.94 42.61
CA ALA A 5 -32.63 -31.99 41.55
C ALA A 5 -31.25 -31.46 41.14
N ALA A 6 -30.82 -31.85 39.94
CA ALA A 6 -29.59 -31.35 39.34
C ALA A 6 -29.62 -29.82 39.37
N GLU A 7 -28.63 -29.27 40.05
CA GLU A 7 -28.27 -27.86 40.03
C GLU A 7 -27.90 -27.52 38.57
N ARG A 8 -28.89 -27.07 37.79
CA ARG A 8 -28.70 -26.75 36.38
C ARG A 8 -27.69 -25.59 36.31
N PRO A 9 -26.63 -25.67 35.50
CA PRO A 9 -25.72 -24.54 35.31
C PRO A 9 -26.58 -23.33 34.91
N SER A 10 -26.56 -22.29 35.76
CA SER A 10 -27.45 -21.16 35.61
C SER A 10 -27.13 -20.43 34.30
N VAL A 11 -28.15 -19.95 33.60
CA VAL A 11 -28.01 -19.17 32.35
C VAL A 11 -27.11 -17.94 32.55
N ALA A 12 -27.06 -17.42 33.78
CA ALA A 12 -26.17 -16.34 34.20
C ALA A 12 -24.68 -16.73 34.17
N THR A 13 -24.34 -18.00 34.41
CA THR A 13 -22.95 -18.49 34.36
C THR A 13 -22.46 -18.54 32.91
N ALA A 14 -23.26 -19.06 31.98
CA ALA A 14 -22.92 -19.10 30.55
C ALA A 14 -22.80 -17.69 29.96
N ALA A 15 -23.69 -16.76 30.34
CA ALA A 15 -23.62 -15.37 29.91
C ALA A 15 -22.33 -14.68 30.37
N LYS A 16 -21.88 -14.93 31.61
CA LYS A 16 -20.59 -14.42 32.12
C LYS A 16 -19.41 -14.96 31.35
N GLU A 17 -19.45 -16.24 30.98
CA GLU A 17 -18.38 -16.88 30.22
C GLU A 17 -18.27 -16.30 28.81
N VAL A 18 -19.39 -16.16 28.08
CA VAL A 18 -19.42 -15.52 26.75
C VAL A 18 -18.96 -14.06 26.81
N ALA A 19 -19.39 -13.29 27.82
CA ALA A 19 -18.93 -11.91 28.01
C ALA A 19 -17.41 -11.84 28.25
N GLY A 20 -16.85 -12.80 29.01
CA GLY A 20 -15.40 -12.93 29.18
C GLY A 20 -14.67 -13.20 27.87
N HIS A 21 -15.17 -14.13 27.05
CA HIS A 21 -14.59 -14.44 25.73
C HIS A 21 -14.68 -13.25 24.76
N ALA A 22 -15.81 -12.52 24.75
CA ALA A 22 -15.99 -11.32 23.93
C ALA A 22 -14.99 -10.21 24.28
N GLY A 23 -14.70 -10.01 25.58
CA GLY A 23 -13.68 -9.06 26.02
C GLY A 23 -12.27 -9.45 25.56
N ALA A 24 -11.92 -10.74 25.62
CA ALA A 24 -10.66 -11.24 25.09
C ALA A 24 -10.55 -10.97 23.57
N LEU A 25 -11.59 -11.28 22.80
CA LEU A 25 -11.63 -11.04 21.36
C LEU A 25 -11.49 -9.54 21.02
N ALA A 26 -12.16 -8.65 21.74
CA ALA A 26 -12.05 -7.21 21.52
C ALA A 26 -10.60 -6.72 21.72
N ARG A 27 -9.92 -7.22 22.75
CA ARG A 27 -8.51 -6.90 23.01
C ARG A 27 -7.58 -7.44 21.92
N LEU A 28 -7.79 -8.68 21.48
CA LEU A 28 -7.03 -9.26 20.37
C LEU A 28 -7.26 -8.49 19.06
N GLY A 29 -8.50 -8.07 18.78
CA GLY A 29 -8.81 -7.26 17.60
C GLY A 29 -8.09 -5.91 17.61
N LEU A 30 -7.98 -5.25 18.76
CA LEU A 30 -7.19 -4.03 18.92
C LEU A 30 -5.68 -4.27 18.77
N GLU A 31 -5.16 -5.36 19.32
CA GLU A 31 -3.75 -5.73 19.16
C GLU A 31 -3.42 -6.02 17.69
N LEU A 32 -4.29 -6.75 16.99
CA LEU A 32 -4.16 -7.01 15.56
C LEU A 32 -4.22 -5.72 14.74
N ALA A 33 -5.21 -4.86 14.99
CA ALA A 33 -5.35 -3.58 14.31
C ALA A 33 -4.11 -2.69 14.49
N ARG A 34 -3.50 -2.70 15.69
CA ARG A 34 -2.23 -2.00 15.95
C ARG A 34 -1.07 -2.59 15.15
N LEU A 35 -0.96 -3.91 15.07
CA LEU A 35 0.09 -4.58 14.29
C LEU A 35 -0.06 -4.29 12.79
N GLU A 36 -1.29 -4.38 12.28
CA GLU A 36 -1.58 -4.07 10.88
C GLU A 36 -1.30 -2.60 10.56
N ALA A 37 -1.72 -1.67 11.43
CA ALA A 37 -1.42 -0.25 11.26
C ALA A 37 0.10 0.03 11.24
N LYS A 38 0.88 -0.62 12.12
CA LYS A 38 2.35 -0.53 12.10
C LYS A 38 2.94 -1.08 10.81
N SER A 39 2.49 -2.23 10.36
CA SER A 39 2.96 -2.84 9.10
C SER A 39 2.67 -1.92 7.91
N LYS A 40 1.45 -1.37 7.81
CA LYS A 40 1.10 -0.39 6.77
C LYS A 40 1.96 0.88 6.88
N ALA A 41 2.18 1.40 8.08
CA ALA A 41 3.02 2.58 8.28
C ALA A 41 4.46 2.35 7.83
N VAL A 42 5.05 1.18 8.12
CA VAL A 42 6.38 0.80 7.65
C VAL A 42 6.40 0.66 6.13
N ALA A 43 5.42 -0.03 5.54
CA ALA A 43 5.33 -0.20 4.09
C ALA A 43 5.20 1.14 3.36
N LEU A 44 4.37 2.06 3.88
CA LEU A 44 4.25 3.43 3.38
C LEU A 44 5.55 4.20 3.55
N GLY A 45 6.20 4.10 4.71
CA GLY A 45 7.48 4.76 4.97
C GLY A 45 8.58 4.30 4.03
N LEU A 46 8.70 2.99 3.78
CA LEU A 46 9.62 2.42 2.80
C LEU A 46 9.27 2.83 1.38
N GLY A 47 7.97 2.87 1.02
CA GLY A 47 7.51 3.33 -0.28
C GLY A 47 7.89 4.79 -0.54
N ILE A 48 7.66 5.68 0.44
CA ILE A 48 8.05 7.09 0.37
C ILE A 48 9.58 7.22 0.28
N GLY A 49 10.31 6.49 1.13
CA GLY A 49 11.78 6.51 1.11
C GLY A 49 12.35 6.05 -0.22
N ALA A 50 11.85 4.94 -0.77
CA ALA A 50 12.24 4.43 -2.08
C ALA A 50 11.92 5.44 -3.20
N ALA A 51 10.75 6.09 -3.15
CA ALA A 51 10.37 7.12 -4.12
C ALA A 51 11.31 8.32 -4.08
N LEU A 52 11.65 8.82 -2.88
CA LEU A 52 12.59 9.94 -2.71
C LEU A 52 14.00 9.60 -3.18
N VAL A 53 14.52 8.44 -2.80
CA VAL A 53 15.84 7.97 -3.24
C VAL A 53 15.86 7.79 -4.76
N SER A 54 14.81 7.22 -5.35
CA SER A 54 14.70 7.04 -6.80
C SER A 54 14.63 8.39 -7.52
N LEU A 55 13.92 9.37 -6.97
CA LEU A 55 13.85 10.73 -7.53
C LEU A 55 15.23 11.40 -7.52
N TYR A 56 15.97 11.29 -6.42
CA TYR A 56 17.31 11.85 -6.32
C TYR A 56 18.28 11.15 -7.29
N ALA A 57 18.26 9.81 -7.33
CA ALA A 57 19.07 9.01 -8.26
C ALA A 57 18.76 9.36 -9.73
N LEU A 58 17.48 9.56 -10.07
CA LEU A 58 17.08 9.99 -11.41
C LEU A 58 17.64 11.39 -11.73
N GLY A 59 17.54 12.35 -10.81
CA GLY A 59 18.13 13.67 -10.98
C GLY A 59 19.65 13.61 -11.23
N PHE A 60 20.36 12.78 -10.46
CA PHE A 60 21.80 12.59 -10.62
C PHE A 60 22.17 11.89 -11.95
N LEU A 61 21.35 10.92 -12.38
CA LEU A 61 21.50 10.26 -13.68
C LEU A 61 21.34 11.27 -14.83
N LEU A 62 20.32 12.12 -14.79
CA LEU A 62 20.11 13.17 -15.80
C LEU A 62 21.28 14.16 -15.82
N ALA A 63 21.78 14.57 -14.66
CA ALA A 63 22.97 15.43 -14.55
C ALA A 63 24.24 14.75 -15.13
N THR A 64 24.38 13.44 -14.90
CA THR A 64 25.48 12.63 -15.44
C THR A 64 25.41 12.56 -16.96
N ILE A 65 24.23 12.29 -17.53
CA ILE A 65 23.99 12.26 -18.97
C ILE A 65 24.28 13.64 -19.59
N ALA A 66 23.77 14.71 -18.99
CA ALA A 66 24.00 16.07 -19.45
C ALA A 66 25.50 16.43 -19.44
N THR A 67 26.21 16.07 -18.36
CA THR A 67 27.67 16.29 -18.26
C THR A 67 28.44 15.48 -19.31
N ALA A 68 28.04 14.22 -19.55
CA ALA A 68 28.66 13.38 -20.56
C ALA A 68 28.46 13.93 -21.98
N LEU A 69 27.25 14.43 -22.29
CA LEU A 69 26.97 15.14 -23.53
C LEU A 69 27.80 16.44 -23.63
N ALA A 70 27.93 17.19 -22.54
CA ALA A 70 28.68 18.45 -22.52
C ALA A 70 30.18 18.31 -22.87
N ILE A 71 30.73 17.08 -22.92
CA ILE A 71 32.08 16.81 -23.41
C ILE A 71 32.18 17.06 -24.93
N VAL A 72 31.10 16.81 -25.68
CA VAL A 72 31.08 16.87 -27.15
C VAL A 72 30.25 18.03 -27.71
N LEU A 73 29.40 18.65 -26.90
CA LEU A 73 28.53 19.77 -27.29
C LEU A 73 28.36 20.76 -26.14
N ASP A 74 27.78 21.94 -26.41
CA ASP A 74 27.60 22.96 -25.36
C ASP A 74 26.62 22.51 -24.27
N ALA A 75 26.90 22.87 -23.02
CA ALA A 75 26.09 22.53 -21.85
C ALA A 75 24.60 22.91 -22.02
N TRP A 76 24.28 24.04 -22.66
CA TRP A 76 22.87 24.42 -22.86
C TRP A 76 22.14 23.46 -23.82
N LEU A 77 22.81 23.00 -24.87
CA LEU A 77 22.28 22.00 -25.82
C LEU A 77 22.10 20.64 -25.15
N ALA A 78 23.07 20.23 -24.30
CA ALA A 78 22.99 18.97 -23.56
C ALA A 78 21.72 18.91 -22.70
N LEU A 79 21.47 19.98 -21.92
CA LEU A 79 20.30 20.07 -21.06
C LEU A 79 18.99 20.03 -21.84
N LEU A 80 18.90 20.70 -22.99
CA LEU A 80 17.72 20.65 -23.85
C LEU A 80 17.48 19.24 -24.40
N LEU A 81 18.52 18.55 -24.85
CA LEU A 81 18.40 17.22 -25.43
C LEU A 81 17.92 16.19 -24.39
N VAL A 82 18.48 16.25 -23.18
CA VAL A 82 18.04 15.43 -22.05
C VAL A 82 16.58 15.72 -21.68
N THR A 83 16.18 17.01 -21.70
CA THR A 83 14.80 17.42 -21.42
C THR A 83 13.83 16.82 -22.45
N VAL A 84 14.14 16.93 -23.74
CA VAL A 84 13.32 16.33 -24.82
C VAL A 84 13.21 14.80 -24.67
N GLY A 85 14.32 14.14 -24.34
CA GLY A 85 14.32 12.71 -24.05
C GLY A 85 13.38 12.35 -22.90
N LEU A 86 13.42 13.11 -21.80
CA LEU A 86 12.55 12.89 -20.63
C LEU A 86 11.06 13.09 -20.96
N PHE A 87 10.71 14.13 -21.73
CA PHE A 87 9.35 14.35 -22.19
C PHE A 87 8.85 13.22 -23.10
N THR A 88 9.72 12.67 -23.93
CA THR A 88 9.40 11.52 -24.78
C THR A 88 9.06 10.30 -23.93
N VAL A 89 9.90 9.97 -22.94
CA VAL A 89 9.66 8.87 -22.00
C VAL A 89 8.38 9.10 -21.18
N ALA A 90 8.19 10.31 -20.65
CA ALA A 90 6.99 10.67 -19.90
C ALA A 90 5.71 10.54 -20.74
N GLY A 91 5.76 10.97 -22.00
CA GLY A 91 4.67 10.79 -22.96
C GLY A 91 4.30 9.32 -23.17
N ILE A 92 5.31 8.46 -23.39
CA ILE A 92 5.09 7.00 -23.54
C ILE A 92 4.47 6.41 -22.26
N LEU A 93 5.03 6.71 -21.09
CA LEU A 93 4.51 6.22 -19.82
C LEU A 93 3.07 6.70 -19.58
N ALA A 94 2.75 7.95 -19.91
CA ALA A 94 1.39 8.48 -19.81
C ALA A 94 0.43 7.74 -20.75
N LEU A 95 0.85 7.41 -21.98
CA LEU A 95 0.04 6.62 -22.90
C LEU A 95 -0.19 5.19 -22.38
N LEU A 96 0.85 4.54 -21.86
CA LEU A 96 0.74 3.21 -21.26
C LEU A 96 -0.18 3.22 -20.04
N ALA A 97 -0.04 4.19 -19.14
CA ALA A 97 -0.92 4.35 -17.98
C ALA A 97 -2.39 4.53 -18.43
N ARG A 98 -2.64 5.38 -19.43
CA ARG A 98 -4.00 5.56 -19.99
C ARG A 98 -4.56 4.26 -20.56
N ASN A 99 -3.73 3.43 -21.21
CA ASN A 99 -4.18 2.14 -21.73
C ASN A 99 -4.53 1.14 -20.62
N GLN A 100 -3.78 1.14 -19.51
CA GLN A 100 -4.08 0.29 -18.34
C GLN A 100 -5.42 0.68 -17.72
N LEU A 101 -5.65 1.97 -17.45
CA LEU A 101 -6.93 2.46 -16.90
C LEU A 101 -8.14 2.18 -17.81
N LYS A 102 -7.92 2.03 -19.11
CA LYS A 102 -8.97 1.74 -20.09
C LYS A 102 -9.29 0.24 -20.20
N SER A 103 -8.42 -0.61 -19.68
CA SER A 103 -8.49 -2.07 -19.83
C SER A 103 -9.09 -2.79 -18.62
N ASP A 104 -9.34 -2.09 -17.50
CA ASP A 104 -10.10 -2.63 -16.37
C ASP A 104 -11.59 -2.32 -16.58
N PRO A 105 -12.44 -3.30 -16.97
CA PRO A 105 -13.88 -3.14 -16.81
C PRO A 105 -14.16 -2.97 -15.32
N PRO A 106 -15.10 -2.09 -14.91
CA PRO A 106 -15.55 -2.12 -13.53
C PRO A 106 -16.01 -3.55 -13.23
N VAL A 107 -15.44 -4.17 -12.19
CA VAL A 107 -16.01 -5.38 -11.59
C VAL A 107 -17.40 -4.97 -11.10
N GLY A 108 -18.36 -5.07 -12.01
CA GLY A 108 -19.77 -5.00 -11.75
C GLY A 108 -20.18 -6.36 -11.23
N ASP A 109 -20.51 -6.37 -9.95
CA ASP A 109 -21.66 -7.08 -9.40
C ASP A 109 -22.01 -8.42 -10.07
N ASN A 110 -21.54 -9.50 -9.47
CA ASN A 110 -22.17 -10.82 -9.56
C ASN A 110 -22.82 -11.17 -8.21
N GLY A 111 -23.75 -10.33 -7.77
CA GLY A 111 -24.96 -10.79 -7.12
C GLY A 111 -25.75 -11.65 -8.12
N HIS A 112 -25.86 -12.94 -7.81
CA HIS A 112 -26.94 -13.90 -8.13
C HIS A 112 -26.35 -15.32 -8.26
N GLY A 113 -26.80 -16.23 -7.39
CA GLY A 113 -26.52 -17.66 -7.41
C GLY A 113 -26.52 -18.28 -6.03
#